data_AF-A0A655ASF9-F1
#
_entry.id   AF-A0A655ASF9-F1
#
_cell.length_a   1.000
_cell.length_b   1.000
_cell.length_c   1.000
_cell.angle_alpha   90.00
_cell.angle_beta   90.00
_cell.angle_gamma   90.00
#
_symmetry.space_group_name_H-M   'P 1'
#
loop_
_entity.id
_entity.type
_entity.pdbx_description
1 polymer ?
#
loop_
_entity_poly.entity_id
_entity_poly.type
_entity_poly.pdbx_seq_one_letter_code
_entity_poly.pdbx_strand_id
1 'polypeptide(L)'
;MESAVTELAQRTLNEVVASSRTVTRVAVTVRTATFYTRTKIRKLQAPSTDPDVITAAARHVLDLFELDRPLRLLGVRLELA
;
A
#
# COMPACT_ATOMS: atom_id res chain seq x y z
N MET A 1 -5.22 12.22 -1.53
CA MET A 1 -4.30 11.13 -1.92
C MET A 1 -4.22 10.08 -0.82
N GLU A 2 -4.04 10.52 0.42
CA GLU A 2 -4.24 9.71 1.64
C GLU A 2 -5.51 8.85 1.62
N SER A 3 -6.65 9.42 1.20
CA SER A 3 -7.90 8.66 1.06
C SER A 3 -7.81 7.50 0.06
N ALA A 4 -7.15 7.70 -1.08
CA ALA A 4 -7.03 6.69 -2.14
C ALA A 4 -6.09 5.54 -1.74
N VAL A 5 -4.98 5.82 -1.04
CA VAL A 5 -4.08 4.75 -0.55
C VAL A 5 -4.78 3.90 0.51
N THR A 6 -5.55 4.52 1.40
CA THR A 6 -6.35 3.82 2.42
C THR A 6 -7.42 2.95 1.79
N GLU A 7 -8.18 3.47 0.82
CA GLU A 7 -9.21 2.71 0.11
C GLU A 7 -8.64 1.50 -0.63
N LEU A 8 -7.54 1.70 -1.36
CA LEU A 8 -6.85 0.61 -2.06
C LEU A 8 -6.34 -0.45 -1.09
N ALA A 9 -5.73 -0.04 0.03
CA ALA A 9 -5.25 -0.96 1.06
C ALA A 9 -6.40 -1.77 1.68
N GLN A 10 -7.52 -1.13 2.00
CA GLN A 10 -8.69 -1.80 2.55
C GLN A 10 -9.28 -2.80 1.58
N ARG A 11 -9.43 -2.41 0.30
CA ARG A 11 -9.98 -3.29 -0.73
C ARG A 11 -9.11 -4.54 -0.90
N THR A 12 -7.80 -4.38 -1.04
CA THR A 12 -6.90 -5.53 -1.17
C THR A 12 -6.88 -6.39 0.09
N LEU A 13 -6.97 -5.78 1.28
CA LEU A 13 -7.04 -6.52 2.54
C LEU A 13 -8.30 -7.38 2.63
N ASN A 14 -9.45 -6.90 2.16
CA ASN A 14 -10.68 -7.69 2.15
C ASN A 14 -10.52 -8.99 1.33
N GLU A 15 -9.81 -8.94 0.20
CA GLU A 15 -9.50 -10.13 -0.62
C GLU A 15 -8.52 -11.09 0.10
N VAL A 16 -7.55 -10.55 0.84
CA VAL A 16 -6.60 -11.33 1.65
C VAL A 16 -7.30 -12.05 2.80
N VAL A 17 -8.20 -11.36 3.50
CA VAL A 17 -9.00 -11.94 4.59
C VAL A 17 -9.95 -13.01 4.06
N ALA A 18 -10.62 -12.75 2.92
CA ALA A 18 -11.49 -13.73 2.28
C ALA A 18 -10.73 -15.01 1.87
N SER A 19 -9.43 -14.90 1.57
CA SER A 19 -8.56 -16.04 1.27
C SER A 19 -7.88 -16.67 2.50
N SER A 20 -8.22 -16.23 3.72
CA SER A 20 -7.62 -16.71 4.99
C SER A 20 -6.08 -16.61 5.01
N ARG A 21 -5.53 -15.58 4.36
CA ARG A 21 -4.08 -15.31 4.30
C ARG A 21 -3.72 -14.14 5.22
N THR A 22 -2.45 -14.04 5.56
CA THR A 22 -1.92 -12.96 6.42
C THR A 22 -0.90 -12.12 5.67
N VAL A 23 -0.92 -10.80 5.88
CA VAL A 23 0.02 -9.86 5.25
C VAL A 23 1.32 -9.81 6.04
N THR A 24 2.45 -9.82 5.35
CA THR A 24 3.80 -9.68 5.93
C THR A 24 4.49 -8.39 5.51
N ARG A 25 4.20 -7.88 4.30
CA ARG A 25 4.73 -6.60 3.81
C ARG A 25 3.66 -5.81 3.06
N VAL A 26 3.79 -4.48 3.12
CA VAL A 26 2.93 -3.54 2.39
C VAL A 26 3.80 -2.75 1.42
N ALA A 27 3.44 -2.79 0.14
CA ALA A 27 4.08 -2.04 -0.92
C ALA A 27 3.13 -1.01 -1.52
N VAL A 28 3.67 0.18 -1.82
CA VAL A 28 2.98 1.23 -2.56
C VAL A 28 3.74 1.51 -3.84
N THR A 29 3.02 1.55 -4.94
CA THR A 29 3.53 1.90 -6.27
C THR A 29 2.95 3.23 -6.69
N VAL A 30 3.82 4.15 -7.09
CA VAL A 30 3.47 5.48 -7.60
C VAL A 30 3.97 5.59 -9.03
N ARG A 31 3.13 6.10 -9.93
CA ARG A 31 3.52 6.54 -11.28
C ARG A 31 3.15 7.99 -11.48
N THR A 32 4.10 8.80 -11.92
CA THR A 32 3.87 10.21 -12.27
C THR A 32 3.26 10.37 -13.66
N ALA A 33 2.81 11.57 -14.00
CA ALA A 33 2.28 11.91 -15.32
C ALA A 33 3.26 11.63 -16.48
N THR A 34 4.58 11.69 -16.22
CA THR A 34 5.64 11.36 -17.20
C THR A 34 5.98 9.87 -17.25
N PHE A 35 5.08 9.01 -16.73
CA PHE A 35 5.24 7.54 -16.67
C PHE A 35 6.39 7.03 -15.80
N TYR A 36 7.13 7.90 -15.11
CA TYR A 36 8.13 7.47 -14.14
C TYR A 36 7.47 6.75 -12.97
N THR A 37 7.87 5.50 -12.74
CA THR A 37 7.26 4.58 -11.76
C THR A 37 8.26 4.19 -10.69
N ARG A 38 7.84 4.24 -9.43
CA ARG A 38 8.61 3.74 -8.28
C ARG A 38 7.71 2.92 -7.37
N THR A 39 8.29 1.90 -6.74
CA THR A 39 7.63 1.12 -5.69
C THR A 39 8.48 1.20 -4.44
N LYS A 40 7.85 1.43 -3.30
CA LYS A 40 8.46 1.28 -1.98
C LYS A 40 7.70 0.22 -1.21
N ILE A 41 8.41 -0.51 -0.36
CA ILE A 41 7.85 -1.61 0.40
C ILE A 41 8.39 -1.60 1.82
N ARG A 42 7.54 -1.95 2.78
CA ARG A 42 7.91 -2.09 4.18
C ARG A 42 7.40 -3.41 4.74
N LYS A 43 8.23 -4.05 5.57
CA LYS A 43 7.86 -5.24 6.36
C LYS A 43 7.09 -4.80 7.62
N LEU A 44 6.01 -5.50 7.94
CA LEU A 44 5.27 -5.31 9.19
C LEU A 44 6.07 -5.83 10.40
N GLN A 45 5.79 -5.32 11.59
CA GLN A 45 6.42 -5.80 12.82
C GLN A 45 6.08 -7.26 13.09
N ALA A 46 4.82 -7.63 12.87
CA ALA A 46 4.32 -9.00 12.86
C ALA A 46 3.36 -9.18 11.67
N PRO A 47 3.20 -10.41 11.14
CA PRO A 47 2.16 -10.69 10.17
C PRO A 47 0.79 -10.26 10.72
N SER A 48 -0.01 -9.55 9.91
CA SER A 48 -1.29 -8.98 10.36
C SER A 48 -2.34 -8.95 9.24
N THR A 49 -3.61 -8.95 9.65
CA THR A 49 -4.79 -8.63 8.83
C THR A 49 -5.62 -7.50 9.44
N ASP A 50 -5.08 -6.78 10.42
CA ASP A 50 -5.72 -5.63 11.05
C ASP A 50 -5.78 -4.44 10.07
N PRO A 51 -6.98 -3.95 9.70
CA PRO A 51 -7.16 -2.78 8.84
C PRO A 51 -6.34 -1.57 9.24
N ASP A 52 -6.25 -1.26 10.53
CA ASP A 52 -5.56 -0.07 11.01
C ASP A 52 -4.05 -0.20 10.83
N VAL A 53 -3.50 -1.40 11.08
CA VAL A 53 -2.08 -1.70 10.84
C VAL A 53 -1.73 -1.60 9.36
N ILE A 54 -2.57 -2.17 8.48
CA ILE A 54 -2.30 -2.20 7.04
C ILE A 54 -2.42 -0.82 6.41
N THR A 55 -3.47 -0.07 6.77
CA THR A 55 -3.67 1.28 6.24
C THR A 55 -2.61 2.25 6.76
N ALA A 56 -2.23 2.17 8.04
CA ALA A 56 -1.12 2.95 8.59
C ALA A 56 0.20 2.63 7.88
N ALA A 57 0.48 1.35 7.61
CA ALA A 57 1.68 0.95 6.87
C ALA A 57 1.67 1.48 5.43
N ALA A 58 0.54 1.43 4.72
CA ALA A 58 0.42 1.94 3.37
C ALA A 58 0.63 3.46 3.31
N ARG A 59 0.01 4.22 4.23
CA ARG A 59 0.19 5.68 4.37
C ARG A 59 1.65 6.03 4.64
N HIS A 60 2.26 5.33 5.61
CA HIS A 60 3.67 5.54 5.91
C HIS A 60 4.59 5.27 4.71
N VAL A 61 4.32 4.23 3.91
CA VAL A 61 5.10 3.96 2.70
C VAL A 61 4.89 5.05 1.65
N LEU A 62 3.67 5.60 1.53
CA LEU A 62 3.39 6.74 0.65
C LEU A 62 4.13 8.00 1.08
N ASP A 63 4.24 8.27 2.38
CA ASP A 63 4.98 9.42 2.95
C ASP A 63 6.48 9.40 2.60
N LEU A 64 7.01 8.23 2.24
CA LEU A 64 8.40 8.13 1.80
C LEU A 64 8.61 8.72 0.39
N PHE A 65 7.57 8.93 -0.41
CA PHE A 65 7.71 9.47 -1.76
C PHE A 65 7.76 10.99 -1.75
N GLU A 66 8.63 11.57 -2.56
CA GLU A 66 8.54 12.98 -2.93
C GLU A 66 7.44 13.12 -3.97
N LEU A 67 6.30 13.67 -3.57
CA LEU A 67 5.10 13.84 -4.41
C LEU A 67 5.04 15.25 -5.01
N ASP A 68 6.15 15.68 -5.62
CA ASP A 68 6.34 17.01 -6.24
C ASP A 68 5.73 17.10 -7.66
N ARG A 69 5.24 15.99 -8.20
CA ARG A 69 4.73 15.86 -9.57
C ARG A 69 3.32 15.27 -9.60
N PRO A 70 2.49 15.62 -10.59
CA PRO A 70 1.17 15.02 -10.76
C PRO A 70 1.25 13.50 -10.89
N LEU A 71 0.38 12.79 -10.17
CA LEU A 71 0.31 11.33 -10.21
C LEU A 71 -0.68 10.84 -11.26
N ARG A 72 -0.25 9.82 -12.00
CA ARG A 72 -1.07 9.09 -12.98
C ARG A 72 -1.65 7.81 -12.40
N LEU A 73 -0.92 7.15 -11.50
CA LEU A 73 -1.35 5.88 -10.88
C LEU A 73 -0.84 5.79 -9.45
N LEU A 74 -1.69 5.22 -8.60
CA LEU A 74 -1.38 4.79 -7.25
C LEU A 74 -1.82 3.33 -7.11
N GLY A 75 -0.99 2.50 -6.50
CA GLY A 75 -1.29 1.09 -6.26
C GLY A 75 -0.81 0.63 -4.90
N VAL A 76 -1.56 -0.27 -4.26
CA VAL A 76 -1.17 -0.97 -3.03
C VAL A 76 -1.05 -2.45 -3.34
N ARG A 77 0.01 -3.09 -2.84
CA ARG A 77 0.22 -4.53 -2.92
C ARG A 77 0.53 -5.07 -1.52
N LEU A 78 -0.18 -6.12 -1.13
CA LEU A 78 0.04 -6.84 0.12
C LEU A 78 0.82 -8.13 -0.18
N GLU A 79 2.03 -8.25 0.36
CA GLU A 79 2.78 -9.51 0.29
C GLU A 79 2.36 -10.41 1.45
N LEU A 80 2.16 -11.68 1.14
CA LEU A 80 1.51 -12.64 2.03
C LEU A 80 2.53 -13.68 2.50
N ALA A 81 2.25 -14.33 3.63
CA ALA A 81 2.99 -15.51 4.06
C ALA A 81 2.73 -16.72 3.14
#